data_AF-L0DCU0-F1
#
_entry.id   AF-L0DCU0-F1
#
_cell.length_a   1.000
_cell.length_b   1.000
_cell.length_c   1.000
_cell.angle_alpha   90.00
_cell.angle_beta   90.00
_cell.angle_gamma   90.00
#
_symmetry.space_group_name_H-M   'P 1'
#
loop_
_entity.id
_entity.type
_entity.pdbx_description
1 polymer ?
#
loop_
_entity_poly.entity_id
_entity_poly.type
_entity_poly.pdbx_seq_one_letter_code
_entity_poly.pdbx_strand_id
1 'polypeptide(L)'
;MDASSPAAKQLLQVAFDAYRLDIAGPPIEFDAGTAIEASSLVIRASWALVNHDSSSAEIKRWVAMSHRPTTPSHHLTADLLFRFLPQLRKRALAKHEPDPLAERLATLLRHWPLSGVLADLDTGPDSPPDLCGHSGLMQLYAERWAKYQNPNWRPDESLNEYVDLVRND
;
A
#
# COMPACT_ATOMS: atom_id res chain seq x y z
N MET A 1 13.33 -5.74 -17.71
CA MET A 1 12.03 -6.42 -17.73
C MET A 1 10.96 -5.34 -17.69
N ASP A 2 10.15 -5.22 -18.73
CA ASP A 2 9.07 -4.23 -18.78
C ASP A 2 7.89 -4.75 -17.96
N ALA A 3 7.50 -4.01 -16.92
CA ALA A 3 6.36 -4.34 -16.07
C ALA A 3 5.03 -4.38 -16.86
N SER A 4 5.01 -3.77 -18.05
CA SER A 4 3.86 -3.71 -18.96
C SER A 4 3.77 -4.93 -19.90
N SER A 5 4.74 -5.85 -19.84
CA SER A 5 4.72 -7.03 -20.72
C SER A 5 3.50 -7.92 -20.44
N PRO A 6 2.93 -8.61 -21.45
CA PRO A 6 1.79 -9.51 -21.26
C PRO A 6 2.04 -10.59 -20.20
N ALA A 7 3.27 -11.12 -20.14
CA ALA A 7 3.68 -12.10 -19.14
C ALA A 7 3.68 -11.52 -17.71
N ALA A 8 4.14 -10.28 -17.53
CA ALA A 8 4.10 -9.61 -16.24
C ALA A 8 2.65 -9.36 -15.78
N LYS A 9 1.78 -8.89 -16.69
CA LYS A 9 0.34 -8.72 -16.39
C LYS A 9 -0.31 -10.04 -15.97
N GLN A 10 -0.03 -11.14 -16.68
CA GLN A 10 -0.58 -12.45 -16.34
C GLN A 10 -0.09 -12.93 -14.97
N LEU A 11 1.20 -12.74 -14.65
CA LEU A 11 1.74 -13.09 -13.35
C LEU A 11 1.08 -12.28 -12.22
N LEU A 12 0.88 -10.97 -12.42
CA LEU A 12 0.21 -10.11 -11.46
C LEU A 12 -1.25 -10.52 -11.25
N GLN A 13 -1.97 -10.87 -12.32
CA GLN A 13 -3.34 -11.39 -12.24
C GLN A 13 -3.40 -12.68 -11.42
N VAL A 14 -2.52 -13.65 -11.70
CA VAL A 14 -2.49 -14.93 -10.95
C VAL A 14 -2.19 -14.69 -9.47
N ALA A 15 -1.23 -13.81 -9.16
CA ALA A 15 -0.91 -13.46 -7.78
C ALA A 15 -2.07 -12.74 -7.08
N PHE A 16 -2.78 -11.86 -7.78
CA PHE A 16 -3.98 -11.20 -7.28
C PHE A 16 -5.13 -12.18 -7.06
N ASP A 17 -5.34 -13.12 -7.98
CA ASP A 17 -6.38 -14.14 -7.87
C ASP A 17 -6.18 -15.06 -6.67
N ALA A 18 -4.93 -15.37 -6.33
CA ALA A 18 -4.62 -16.05 -5.09
C ALA A 18 -4.88 -15.15 -3.88
N TYR A 19 -4.42 -13.90 -3.91
CA TYR A 19 -4.53 -12.98 -2.79
C TYR A 19 -5.99 -12.62 -2.44
N ARG A 20 -6.85 -12.44 -3.45
CA ARG A 20 -8.26 -12.07 -3.22
C ARG A 20 -9.09 -13.18 -2.55
N LEU A 21 -8.60 -14.42 -2.51
CA LEU A 21 -9.29 -15.52 -1.81
C LEU A 21 -9.25 -15.34 -0.27
N ASP A 22 -8.27 -14.59 0.23
CA ASP A 22 -8.14 -14.28 1.65
C ASP A 22 -9.00 -13.07 2.08
N ILE A 23 -9.71 -12.45 1.14
CA ILE A 23 -10.51 -11.25 1.39
C ILE A 23 -11.98 -11.63 1.53
N ALA A 24 -12.54 -11.35 2.71
CA ALA A 24 -13.95 -11.59 2.98
C ALA A 24 -14.88 -10.67 2.14
N GLY A 25 -16.14 -11.06 2.01
CA GLY A 25 -17.17 -10.24 1.36
C GLY A 25 -17.23 -10.38 -0.16
N PRO A 26 -17.77 -9.38 -0.87
CA PRO A 26 -17.93 -9.41 -2.32
C PRO A 26 -16.60 -9.58 -3.06
N PRO A 27 -16.60 -10.22 -4.25
CA PRO A 27 -15.38 -10.36 -5.04
C PRO A 27 -14.88 -8.99 -5.53
N ILE A 28 -13.58 -8.75 -5.40
CA ILE A 28 -12.91 -7.55 -5.91
C ILE A 28 -12.21 -7.89 -7.23
N GLU A 29 -12.46 -7.08 -8.26
CA GLU A 29 -11.85 -7.24 -9.58
C GLU A 29 -10.40 -6.77 -9.60
N PHE A 30 -9.58 -7.42 -10.43
CA PHE A 30 -8.20 -7.02 -10.68
C PHE A 30 -8.13 -5.78 -11.56
N ASP A 31 -7.44 -4.73 -11.10
CA ASP A 31 -7.17 -3.55 -11.91
C ASP A 31 -5.77 -3.59 -12.54
N ALA A 32 -5.69 -4.00 -13.79
CA ALA A 32 -4.41 -4.17 -14.47
C ALA A 32 -3.57 -2.89 -14.55
N GLY A 33 -4.20 -1.72 -14.68
CA GLY A 33 -3.52 -0.42 -14.73
C GLY A 33 -2.78 -0.13 -13.42
N THR A 34 -3.50 -0.23 -12.30
CA THR A 34 -2.97 -0.08 -10.94
C THR A 34 -1.86 -1.08 -10.68
N ALA A 35 -2.01 -2.34 -11.11
CA ALA A 35 -1.01 -3.38 -10.88
C ALA A 35 0.33 -3.08 -11.59
N ILE A 36 0.26 -2.64 -12.85
CA ILE A 36 1.44 -2.30 -13.66
C ILE A 36 2.13 -1.06 -13.10
N GLU A 37 1.35 -0.05 -12.69
CA GLU A 37 1.91 1.17 -12.10
C GLU A 37 2.55 0.88 -10.73
N ALA A 38 1.86 0.16 -9.85
CA ALA A 38 2.34 -0.20 -8.53
C ALA A 38 3.61 -1.07 -8.60
N SER A 39 3.67 -2.04 -9.52
CA SER A 39 4.88 -2.87 -9.72
C SER A 39 6.05 -2.06 -10.26
N SER A 40 5.82 -1.18 -11.24
CA SER A 40 6.83 -0.25 -11.74
C SER A 40 7.37 0.65 -10.64
N LEU A 41 6.48 1.14 -9.77
CA LEU A 41 6.84 1.96 -8.62
C LEU A 41 7.72 1.20 -7.63
N VAL A 42 7.34 -0.03 -7.24
CA VAL A 42 8.12 -0.86 -6.31
C VAL A 42 9.51 -1.19 -6.87
N ILE A 43 9.60 -1.49 -8.17
CA ILE A 43 10.88 -1.72 -8.85
C ILE A 43 11.77 -0.47 -8.76
N ARG A 44 11.22 0.71 -9.07
CA ARG A 44 11.97 1.97 -9.03
C ARG A 44 12.33 2.41 -7.61
N ALA A 45 11.45 2.19 -6.64
CA ALA A 45 11.75 2.45 -5.22
C ALA A 45 12.87 1.53 -4.71
N SER A 46 12.85 0.26 -5.12
CA SER A 46 13.91 -0.70 -4.82
C SER A 46 15.24 -0.30 -5.47
N TRP A 47 15.20 0.22 -6.70
CA TRP A 47 16.38 0.77 -7.37
C TRP A 47 16.93 2.00 -6.65
N ALA A 48 16.07 2.97 -6.28
CA ALA A 48 16.50 4.16 -5.53
C ALA A 48 17.12 3.83 -4.17
N LEU A 49 16.71 2.72 -3.54
CA LEU A 49 17.32 2.26 -2.29
C LEU A 49 18.79 1.84 -2.45
N VAL A 50 19.18 1.36 -3.63
CA VAL A 50 20.55 0.92 -3.93
C VAL A 50 21.35 1.93 -4.75
N ASN A 51 20.68 2.80 -5.51
CA ASN A 51 21.29 3.83 -6.36
C ASN A 51 21.21 5.22 -5.72
N HIS A 52 22.28 5.59 -5.01
CA HIS A 52 22.35 6.81 -4.20
C HIS A 52 22.52 8.11 -5.00
N ASP A 53 22.82 8.02 -6.30
CA ASP A 53 23.02 9.18 -7.16
C ASP A 53 21.70 9.80 -7.66
N SER A 54 20.57 9.18 -7.30
CA SER A 54 19.25 9.64 -7.74
C SER A 54 18.86 10.93 -7.02
N SER A 55 18.54 11.98 -7.76
CA SER A 55 18.08 13.24 -7.17
C SER A 55 16.69 13.10 -6.53
N SER A 56 16.38 13.96 -5.55
CA SER A 56 15.05 14.02 -4.94
C SER A 56 13.93 14.25 -5.97
N ALA A 57 14.21 15.01 -7.04
CA ALA A 57 13.26 15.25 -8.12
C ALA A 57 12.96 13.98 -8.93
N GLU A 58 13.98 13.16 -9.20
CA GLU A 58 13.81 11.87 -9.87
C GLU A 58 13.04 10.88 -9.00
N ILE A 59 13.39 10.78 -7.71
CA ILE A 59 12.68 9.93 -6.74
C ILE A 59 11.20 10.32 -6.67
N LYS A 60 10.89 11.63 -6.57
CA LYS A 60 9.51 12.12 -6.55
C LYS A 60 8.72 11.70 -7.79
N ARG A 61 9.35 11.76 -8.97
CA ARG A 61 8.75 11.34 -10.25
C ARG A 61 8.58 9.82 -10.34
N TRP A 62 9.55 9.05 -9.87
CA TRP A 62 9.53 7.59 -9.96
C TRP A 62 8.55 6.95 -8.97
N VAL A 63 8.46 7.52 -7.77
CA VAL A 63 7.64 7.02 -6.67
C VAL A 63 6.34 7.81 -6.64
N ALA A 64 5.57 7.73 -7.71
CA ALA A 64 4.28 8.39 -7.85
C ALA A 64 3.29 7.45 -8.54
N MET A 65 2.06 7.44 -8.04
CA MET A 65 0.91 6.89 -8.77
C MET A 65 0.22 8.02 -9.52
N SER A 66 -0.33 7.70 -10.68
CA SER A 66 -1.05 8.62 -11.57
C SER A 66 -2.41 9.04 -10.99
N HIS A 67 -2.95 8.23 -10.07
CA HIS A 67 -4.20 8.49 -9.37
C HIS A 67 -4.12 8.09 -7.89
N ARG A 68 -5.11 8.58 -7.13
CA ARG A 68 -5.42 8.07 -5.78
C ARG A 68 -6.36 6.86 -5.90
N PRO A 69 -6.43 5.97 -4.89
CA PRO A 69 -7.44 4.92 -4.90
C PRO A 69 -8.83 5.55 -4.74
N THR A 70 -9.79 5.05 -5.52
CA THR A 70 -11.18 5.53 -5.57
C THR A 70 -12.17 4.36 -5.69
N THR A 71 -11.66 3.13 -5.70
CA THR A 71 -12.42 1.88 -5.77
C THR A 71 -11.76 0.83 -4.89
N PRO A 72 -12.50 -0.20 -4.43
CA PRO A 72 -11.91 -1.35 -3.73
C PRO A 72 -10.83 -2.06 -4.56
N SER A 73 -11.04 -2.17 -5.87
CA SER A 73 -10.07 -2.75 -6.82
C SER A 73 -8.75 -2.01 -6.82
N HIS A 74 -8.75 -0.67 -6.81
CA HIS A 74 -7.51 0.11 -6.70
C HIS A 74 -6.76 -0.28 -5.42
N HIS A 75 -7.44 -0.23 -4.27
CA HIS A 75 -6.83 -0.54 -2.97
C HIS A 75 -6.20 -1.93 -2.94
N LEU A 76 -6.97 -2.98 -3.23
CA LEU A 76 -6.47 -4.35 -3.12
C LEU A 76 -5.39 -4.65 -4.17
N THR A 77 -5.56 -4.14 -5.39
CA THR A 77 -4.60 -4.40 -6.47
C THR A 77 -3.26 -3.74 -6.20
N ALA A 78 -3.25 -2.49 -5.73
CA ALA A 78 -2.00 -1.83 -5.33
C ALA A 78 -1.36 -2.53 -4.13
N ASP A 79 -2.17 -2.96 -3.15
CA ASP A 79 -1.70 -3.57 -1.90
C ASP A 79 -0.89 -4.86 -2.11
N LEU A 80 -1.18 -5.63 -3.16
CA LEU A 80 -0.38 -6.79 -3.58
C LEU A 80 1.12 -6.48 -3.62
N LEU A 81 1.48 -5.27 -4.06
CA LEU A 81 2.85 -4.77 -4.14
C LEU A 81 3.18 -3.78 -3.01
N PHE A 82 2.24 -2.92 -2.64
CA PHE A 82 2.50 -1.82 -1.71
C PHE A 82 2.73 -2.29 -0.27
N ARG A 83 2.29 -3.51 0.09
CA ARG A 83 2.65 -4.15 1.36
C ARG A 83 4.16 -4.32 1.60
N PHE A 84 4.99 -4.21 0.56
CA PHE A 84 6.45 -4.24 0.68
C PHE A 84 7.09 -2.86 0.91
N LEU A 85 6.38 -1.76 0.63
CA LEU A 85 6.90 -0.39 0.76
C LEU A 85 7.26 0.01 2.20
N PRO A 86 6.53 -0.38 3.26
CA PRO A 86 6.93 -0.08 4.64
C PRO A 86 8.36 -0.54 4.94
N GLN A 87 8.73 -1.74 4.49
CA GLN A 87 10.07 -2.28 4.68
C GLN A 87 11.13 -1.55 3.84
N LEU A 88 10.79 -1.11 2.63
CA LEU A 88 11.68 -0.26 1.82
C LEU A 88 11.92 1.09 2.50
N ARG A 89 10.88 1.74 3.02
CA ARG A 89 11.01 2.99 3.79
C ARG A 89 11.90 2.81 5.01
N LYS A 90 11.69 1.74 5.79
CA LYS A 90 12.52 1.44 6.96
C LYS A 90 14.00 1.30 6.59
N ARG A 91 14.31 0.66 5.46
CA ARG A 91 15.69 0.52 4.96
C ARG A 91 16.28 1.83 4.46
N ALA A 92 15.47 2.70 3.87
CA ALA A 92 15.91 4.02 3.42
C ALA A 92 16.30 4.90 4.62
N LEU A 93 15.45 4.97 5.65
CA LEU A 93 15.74 5.69 6.90
C LEU A 93 17.00 5.19 7.63
N ALA A 94 17.27 3.88 7.58
CA ALA A 94 18.45 3.31 8.22
C ALA A 94 19.78 3.75 7.57
N LYS A 95 19.76 4.33 6.37
CA LYS A 95 20.97 4.77 5.67
C LYS A 95 21.33 6.21 6.01
N HIS A 96 20.37 7.13 5.90
CA HIS A 96 20.57 8.55 6.14
C HIS A 96 19.26 9.20 6.61
N GLU A 97 19.36 10.25 7.43
CA GLU A 97 18.22 11.07 7.82
C GLU A 97 18.58 12.55 7.62
N PRO A 98 17.81 13.33 6.83
CA PRO A 98 16.62 12.96 6.05
C PRO A 98 16.93 12.19 4.75
N ASP A 99 16.08 11.21 4.39
CA ASP A 99 16.18 10.43 3.14
C ASP A 99 14.99 10.73 2.19
N PRO A 100 15.24 11.24 0.96
CA PRO A 100 14.18 11.60 0.02
C PRO A 100 13.25 10.44 -0.41
N LEU A 101 13.77 9.21 -0.46
CA LEU A 101 12.96 8.03 -0.77
C LEU A 101 12.04 7.70 0.39
N ALA A 102 12.54 7.75 1.63
CA ALA A 102 11.74 7.51 2.83
C ALA A 102 10.56 8.50 2.95
N GLU A 103 10.82 9.79 2.75
CA GLU A 103 9.80 10.85 2.75
C GLU A 103 8.75 10.64 1.65
N ARG A 104 9.22 10.25 0.45
CA ARG A 104 8.32 10.04 -0.68
C ARG A 104 7.44 8.80 -0.49
N LEU A 105 8.00 7.72 0.05
CA LEU A 105 7.23 6.53 0.42
C LEU A 105 6.23 6.80 1.53
N ALA A 106 6.58 7.61 2.54
CA ALA A 106 5.63 8.04 3.57
C ALA A 106 4.42 8.78 2.96
N THR A 107 4.69 9.73 2.07
CA THR A 107 3.64 10.48 1.35
C THR A 107 2.75 9.54 0.54
N LEU A 108 3.33 8.60 -0.19
CA LEU A 108 2.56 7.64 -0.98
C LEU A 108 1.69 6.76 -0.08
N LEU A 109 2.24 6.20 0.99
CA LEU A 109 1.53 5.28 1.89
C LEU A 109 0.33 5.94 2.57
N ARG A 110 0.39 7.25 2.86
CA ARG A 110 -0.76 8.02 3.36
C ARG A 110 -1.94 8.12 2.37
N HIS A 111 -1.68 8.02 1.06
CA HIS A 111 -2.74 7.96 0.04
C HIS A 111 -3.30 6.54 -0.16
N TRP A 112 -2.58 5.51 0.28
CA TRP A 112 -2.91 4.10 0.06
C TRP A 112 -3.07 3.37 1.40
N PRO A 113 -4.17 3.66 2.12
CA PRO A 113 -4.24 3.35 3.54
C PRO A 113 -4.14 1.86 3.88
N LEU A 114 -4.67 0.99 3.00
CA LEU A 114 -4.61 -0.47 3.18
C LEU A 114 -3.16 -0.98 3.38
N SER A 115 -2.20 -0.42 2.65
CA SER A 115 -0.77 -0.73 2.84
C SER A 115 -0.09 0.21 3.83
N GLY A 116 -0.57 1.46 3.93
CA GLY A 116 0.00 2.48 4.80
C GLY A 116 -0.11 2.16 6.29
N VAL A 117 -1.17 1.47 6.71
CA VAL A 117 -1.35 1.01 8.10
C VAL A 117 -0.27 0.05 8.58
N LEU A 118 0.48 -0.57 7.66
CA LEU A 118 1.63 -1.43 7.96
C LEU A 118 2.91 -0.63 8.28
N ALA A 119 2.91 0.67 8.01
CA ALA A 119 4.07 1.53 8.16
C ALA A 119 4.05 2.32 9.47
N ASP A 120 5.24 2.48 10.03
CA ASP A 120 5.48 3.32 11.19
C ASP A 120 5.57 4.79 10.74
N LEU A 121 4.41 5.43 10.63
CA LEU A 121 4.23 6.81 10.16
C LEU A 121 3.61 7.67 11.27
N ASP A 122 4.23 8.81 11.55
CA ASP A 122 3.75 9.76 12.57
C ASP A 122 2.47 10.51 12.16
N THR A 123 2.13 10.46 10.87
CA THR A 123 0.88 11.04 10.36
C THR A 123 -0.01 9.96 9.76
N GLY A 124 -1.30 10.07 10.06
CA GLY A 124 -2.35 9.21 9.52
C GLY A 124 -2.58 9.36 8.02
N PRO A 125 -3.54 8.61 7.47
CA PRO A 125 -3.89 8.71 6.06
C PRO A 125 -4.44 10.10 5.69
N ASP A 126 -4.27 10.48 4.42
CA ASP A 126 -4.71 11.78 3.89
C ASP A 126 -6.23 11.91 3.78
N SER A 127 -6.93 10.79 3.87
CA SER A 127 -8.37 10.70 3.80
C SER A 127 -8.81 9.56 4.73
N PRO A 128 -10.01 9.64 5.33
CA PRO A 128 -10.54 8.55 6.13
C PRO A 128 -10.42 7.22 5.37
N PRO A 129 -9.92 6.14 5.99
CA PRO A 129 -9.70 4.87 5.32
C PRO A 129 -11.02 4.12 5.16
N ASP A 130 -12.00 4.67 4.44
CA ASP A 130 -13.31 4.04 4.21
C ASP A 130 -13.23 2.88 3.20
N LEU A 131 -12.11 2.76 2.48
CA LEU A 131 -11.80 1.76 1.46
C LEU A 131 -12.97 1.56 0.48
N CYS A 132 -13.64 2.68 0.16
CA CYS A 132 -14.80 2.75 -0.70
C CYS A 132 -15.97 1.84 -0.24
N GLY A 133 -16.09 1.64 1.08
CA GLY A 133 -17.17 0.89 1.72
C GLY A 133 -17.06 -0.63 1.64
N HIS A 134 -15.93 -1.19 1.21
CA HIS A 134 -15.78 -2.65 1.07
C HIS A 134 -15.49 -3.33 2.42
N SER A 135 -16.49 -4.02 2.99
CA SER A 135 -16.39 -4.65 4.32
C SER A 135 -15.17 -5.55 4.51
N GLY A 136 -14.82 -6.39 3.54
CA GLY A 136 -13.64 -7.25 3.64
C GLY A 136 -12.30 -6.50 3.68
N LEU A 137 -12.21 -5.36 2.99
CA LEU A 137 -11.00 -4.54 3.05
C LEU A 137 -10.94 -3.78 4.38
N MET A 138 -12.10 -3.35 4.89
CA MET A 138 -12.22 -2.74 6.21
C MET A 138 -11.80 -3.70 7.32
N GLN A 139 -12.21 -4.97 7.24
CA GLN A 139 -11.76 -6.02 8.15
C GLN A 139 -10.25 -6.22 8.06
N LEU A 140 -9.70 -6.40 6.85
CA LEU A 140 -8.25 -6.55 6.66
C LEU A 140 -7.46 -5.34 7.19
N TYR A 141 -7.98 -4.12 7.01
CA TYR A 141 -7.39 -2.91 7.55
C TYR A 141 -7.40 -2.91 9.09
N ALA A 142 -8.53 -3.28 9.71
CA ALA A 142 -8.67 -3.39 11.15
C ALA A 142 -7.71 -4.44 11.74
N GLU A 143 -7.58 -5.61 11.10
CA GLU A 143 -6.64 -6.67 11.50
C GLU A 143 -5.18 -6.17 11.46
N ARG A 144 -4.81 -5.48 10.39
CA ARG A 144 -3.48 -4.88 10.27
C ARG A 144 -3.28 -3.81 11.33
N TRP A 145 -4.25 -2.91 11.52
CA TRP A 145 -4.17 -1.90 12.56
C TRP A 145 -4.02 -2.51 13.95
N ALA A 146 -4.79 -3.55 14.30
CA ALA A 146 -4.72 -4.22 15.60
C ALA A 146 -3.33 -4.81 15.89
N LYS A 147 -2.59 -5.21 14.84
CA LYS A 147 -1.22 -5.72 14.91
C LYS A 147 -0.16 -4.63 15.12
N TYR A 148 -0.32 -3.45 14.51
CA TYR A 148 0.69 -2.36 14.57
C TYR A 148 0.35 -1.25 15.57
N GLN A 149 -0.94 -1.07 15.89
CA GLN A 149 -1.51 -0.19 16.90
C GLN A 149 -1.09 1.28 16.79
N ASN A 150 -0.80 1.76 15.57
CA ASN A 150 -0.49 3.17 15.36
C ASN A 150 -1.77 4.02 15.55
N PRO A 151 -1.84 4.88 16.58
CA PRO A 151 -3.06 5.62 16.92
C PRO A 151 -3.48 6.60 15.81
N ASN A 152 -2.53 7.12 15.03
CA ASN A 152 -2.81 8.03 13.92
C ASN A 152 -3.49 7.34 12.74
N TRP A 153 -3.49 6.00 12.73
CA TRP A 153 -4.07 5.15 11.71
C TRP A 153 -5.32 4.42 12.20
N ARG A 154 -5.84 4.80 13.37
CA ARG A 154 -7.01 4.16 13.96
C ARG A 154 -8.22 4.27 13.01
N PRO A 155 -8.91 3.16 12.70
CA PRO A 155 -10.19 3.22 12.00
C PRO A 155 -11.22 4.02 12.80
N ASP A 156 -12.18 4.67 12.12
CA ASP A 156 -13.24 5.44 12.78
C ASP A 156 -14.17 4.54 13.64
N GLU A 157 -14.96 5.13 14.54
CA GLU A 157 -15.77 4.41 15.54
C GLU A 157 -16.77 3.42 14.93
N SER A 158 -17.21 3.66 13.71
CA SER A 158 -18.04 2.74 12.91
C SER A 158 -17.39 1.38 12.62
N LEU A 159 -16.11 1.22 12.94
CA LEU A 159 -15.30 0.03 12.70
C LEU A 159 -14.77 -0.60 13.99
N ASN A 160 -15.14 -0.05 15.15
CA ASN A 160 -14.82 -0.65 16.44
C ASN A 160 -15.36 -2.10 16.49
N GLU A 161 -16.49 -2.40 15.84
CA GLU A 161 -17.02 -3.77 15.76
C GLU A 161 -16.01 -4.75 15.13
N TYR A 162 -15.34 -4.38 14.03
CA TYR A 162 -14.30 -5.23 13.43
C TYR A 162 -13.04 -5.32 14.29
N VAL A 163 -12.64 -4.21 14.90
CA VAL A 163 -11.47 -4.17 15.81
C VAL A 163 -11.72 -5.02 17.06
N ASP A 164 -12.92 -4.93 17.63
CA ASP A 164 -13.32 -5.67 18.83
C ASP A 164 -13.47 -7.16 18.53
N LEU A 165 -13.97 -7.54 17.35
CA LEU A 165 -13.96 -8.93 16.89
C LEU A 165 -12.54 -9.49 16.83
N VAL A 166 -11.61 -8.78 16.18
CA VAL A 166 -10.21 -9.23 16.04
C VAL A 166 -9.48 -9.31 17.38
N ARG A 167 -9.81 -8.47 18.36
CA ARG A 167 -9.14 -8.47 19.69
C ARG A 167 -9.65 -9.56 20.62
N ASN A 168 -10.79 -10.18 20.32
CA ASN A 168 -11.42 -11.22 21.15
C ASN A 168 -11.12 -12.66 20.65
N ASP A 169 -10.47 -12.81 19.50
CA ASP A 169 -9.94 -14.07 18.96
C ASP A 169 -8.47 -14.32 19.38
#